data_AF-U9THW2-F1
#
_entry.id   AF-U9THW2-F1
#
_cell.length_a   1.000
_cell.length_b   1.000
_cell.length_c   1.000
_cell.angle_alpha   90.00
_cell.angle_beta   90.00
_cell.angle_gamma   90.00
#
_symmetry.space_group_name_H-M   'P 1'
#
loop_
_entity.id
_entity.type
_entity.pdbx_description
1 polymer ?
#
loop_
_entity_poly.entity_id
_entity_poly.type
_entity_poly.pdbx_seq_one_letter_code
_entity_poly.pdbx_strand_id
1 'polypeptide(L)'
;FSGATKNMTVFNNFNGLCTNPKIINSNYDDGGFLYTCYKQDTASIVWTSYSAPSIIDGTIKEKYSGEVGNITRYDLTYMFPTEGRGYAIVNGFLSNTQSTLSQWVVLANFITNDGQTKGTFVIFSQSTETSAIKSIPRNLWKGGECFVITEQLDQNVRGYVYSNDGIYNNTWNLPDTYTYTSKIFGIFPDNTVWAIATGSSIAANQWITVYSTALTTYSTVQGDTGYGSYSILSTVPERNAVIKPGLDQITIAYVMSNIEPSTGYITISQKNPNGIGNDFVRTKIPASSSPSGTTNNANNVTINGSLVTVKLEDYIFDRGNATYVVKIDDDFVEVNGQNLIGGSWQVSTEPGSGKNEP
;
A
#
# COMPACT_ATOMS: atom_id res chain seq x y z
N PHE A 1 5.78 27.65 -20.94
CA PHE A 1 6.80 26.77 -20.31
C PHE A 1 7.87 26.44 -21.33
N SER A 2 9.03 27.10 -21.29
CA SER A 2 10.21 26.69 -22.04
C SER A 2 10.83 25.49 -21.30
N GLY A 3 10.53 24.27 -21.75
CA GLY A 3 11.03 23.05 -21.13
C GLY A 3 12.55 22.98 -21.24
N ALA A 4 13.25 23.16 -20.12
CA ALA A 4 14.67 22.86 -20.05
C ALA A 4 14.84 21.34 -20.08
N THR A 5 15.37 20.80 -21.18
CA THR A 5 15.76 19.39 -21.25
C THR A 5 16.99 19.20 -20.36
N LYS A 6 16.79 18.79 -19.09
CA LYS A 6 17.90 18.31 -18.26
C LYS A 6 18.40 16.97 -18.81
N ASN A 7 19.70 16.75 -18.69
CA ASN A 7 20.50 15.60 -19.16
C ASN A 7 19.70 14.36 -19.61
N MET A 8 19.84 14.00 -20.89
CA MET A 8 19.29 12.77 -21.43
C MET A 8 20.04 11.57 -20.84
N THR A 9 19.38 10.85 -19.93
CA THR A 9 19.91 9.58 -19.40
C THR A 9 19.58 8.47 -20.38
N VAL A 10 20.60 7.78 -20.90
CA VAL A 10 20.44 6.63 -21.80
C VAL A 10 20.45 5.36 -20.95
N PHE A 11 19.36 4.60 -21.00
CA PHE A 11 19.23 3.35 -20.25
C PHE A 11 19.85 2.19 -21.02
N ASN A 12 20.31 1.19 -20.28
CA ASN A 12 20.74 -0.08 -20.87
C ASN A 12 19.51 -0.74 -21.53
N ASN A 13 19.51 -0.86 -22.86
CA ASN A 13 18.46 -1.57 -23.61
C ASN A 13 18.68 -3.09 -23.60
N PHE A 14 19.24 -3.62 -22.51
CA PHE A 14 19.66 -5.01 -22.36
C PHE A 14 20.51 -5.50 -23.55
N ASN A 15 21.30 -4.61 -24.14
CA ASN A 15 22.10 -4.85 -25.36
C ASN A 15 21.34 -5.48 -26.55
N GLY A 16 20.01 -5.29 -26.64
CA GLY A 16 19.18 -5.89 -27.69
C GLY A 16 19.00 -7.41 -27.56
N LEU A 17 19.33 -8.00 -26.41
CA LEU A 17 19.27 -9.46 -26.15
C LEU A 17 17.85 -9.97 -25.86
N CYS A 18 16.86 -9.08 -25.79
CA CYS A 18 15.51 -9.41 -25.38
C CYS A 18 14.47 -8.53 -26.08
N THR A 19 13.22 -8.96 -25.98
CA THR A 19 12.05 -8.38 -26.65
C THR A 19 11.08 -7.81 -25.64
N ASN A 20 10.05 -7.11 -26.12
CA ASN A 20 8.95 -6.60 -25.29
C ASN A 20 9.41 -5.77 -24.07
N PRO A 21 10.21 -4.71 -24.28
CA PRO A 21 10.62 -3.84 -23.18
C PRO A 21 9.39 -3.20 -22.52
N LYS A 22 9.35 -3.21 -21.19
CA LYS A 22 8.27 -2.57 -20.41
C LYS A 22 8.84 -1.74 -19.28
N ILE A 23 8.18 -0.62 -19.00
CA ILE A 23 8.42 0.21 -17.83
C ILE A 23 7.20 0.07 -16.92
N ILE A 24 7.46 -0.22 -15.65
CA ILE A 24 6.46 -0.32 -14.60
C ILE A 24 6.81 0.74 -13.57
N ASN A 25 6.04 1.82 -13.52
CA ASN A 25 6.21 2.86 -12.50
C ASN A 25 5.72 2.36 -11.14
N SER A 26 6.39 2.78 -10.08
CA SER A 26 5.93 2.53 -8.72
C SER A 26 5.31 3.79 -8.11
N ASN A 27 4.06 3.66 -7.67
CA ASN A 27 3.41 4.68 -6.84
C ASN A 27 3.91 4.66 -5.38
N TYR A 28 4.73 3.67 -5.01
CA TYR A 28 5.18 3.42 -3.64
C TYR A 28 6.69 3.69 -3.42
N ASP A 29 7.48 3.86 -4.48
CA ASP A 29 8.95 4.04 -4.42
C ASP A 29 9.38 5.44 -4.89
N ASP A 30 8.84 6.50 -4.28
CA ASP A 30 9.22 7.90 -4.51
C ASP A 30 9.28 8.35 -6.01
N GLY A 31 8.62 7.63 -6.92
CA GLY A 31 8.66 7.86 -8.37
C GLY A 31 9.69 7.05 -9.17
N GLY A 32 10.28 6.00 -8.59
CA GLY A 32 11.10 5.01 -9.30
C GLY A 32 10.31 4.09 -10.22
N PHE A 33 11.02 3.23 -10.97
CA PHE A 33 10.41 2.32 -11.91
C PHE A 33 11.21 1.03 -12.12
N LEU A 34 10.52 -0.04 -12.54
CA LEU A 34 11.13 -1.27 -13.02
C LEU A 34 11.16 -1.25 -14.54
N TYR A 35 12.34 -1.48 -15.11
CA TYR A 35 12.50 -1.73 -16.53
C TYR A 35 12.69 -3.23 -16.74
N THR A 36 11.91 -3.82 -17.65
CA THR A 36 11.96 -5.26 -17.91
C THR A 36 12.03 -5.55 -19.40
N CYS A 37 12.52 -6.73 -19.73
CA CYS A 37 12.41 -7.29 -21.06
C CYS A 37 12.31 -8.82 -21.01
N TYR A 38 11.76 -9.41 -22.08
CA TYR A 38 11.55 -10.84 -22.21
C TYR A 38 12.60 -11.51 -23.08
N LYS A 39 13.29 -12.50 -22.52
CA LYS A 39 14.28 -13.32 -23.21
C LYS A 39 13.65 -14.63 -23.64
N GLN A 40 13.38 -14.74 -24.93
CA GLN A 40 12.63 -15.86 -25.51
C GLN A 40 13.37 -17.19 -25.37
N ASP A 41 14.69 -17.19 -25.56
CA ASP A 41 15.51 -18.42 -25.54
C ASP A 41 15.54 -19.12 -24.18
N THR A 42 15.38 -18.35 -23.10
CA THR A 42 15.41 -18.85 -21.71
C THR A 42 14.04 -18.80 -21.03
N ALA A 43 12.99 -18.36 -21.74
CA ALA A 43 11.66 -18.14 -21.21
C ALA A 43 11.70 -17.36 -19.87
N SER A 44 12.36 -16.21 -19.88
CA SER A 44 12.62 -15.44 -18.66
C SER A 44 12.43 -13.94 -18.87
N ILE A 45 12.20 -13.23 -17.77
CA ILE A 45 12.15 -11.78 -17.73
C ILE A 45 13.40 -11.27 -17.03
N VAL A 46 14.21 -10.52 -17.75
CA VAL A 46 15.31 -9.75 -17.17
C VAL A 46 14.75 -8.42 -16.71
N TRP A 47 15.19 -7.95 -15.56
CA TRP A 47 14.68 -6.74 -14.95
C TRP A 47 15.80 -5.91 -14.31
N THR A 48 15.59 -4.61 -14.28
CA THR A 48 16.43 -3.63 -13.60
C THR A 48 15.53 -2.59 -12.95
N SER A 49 15.72 -2.34 -11.65
CA SER A 49 15.02 -1.27 -10.93
C SER A 49 15.83 0.01 -10.93
N TYR A 50 15.14 1.14 -11.09
CA TYR A 50 15.73 2.47 -11.16
C TYR A 50 15.10 3.39 -10.13
N SER A 51 15.89 4.34 -9.63
CA SER A 51 15.42 5.42 -8.79
C SER A 51 14.51 6.38 -9.56
N ALA A 52 13.75 7.19 -8.81
CA ALA A 52 13.20 8.41 -9.37
C ALA A 52 14.33 9.34 -9.88
N PRO A 53 14.05 10.24 -10.84
CA PRO A 53 14.98 11.29 -11.21
C PRO A 53 15.32 12.16 -10.00
N SER A 54 16.62 12.35 -9.73
CA SER A 54 17.10 13.24 -8.69
C SER A 54 16.59 14.66 -8.90
N ILE A 55 16.02 15.28 -7.87
CA ILE A 55 15.54 16.67 -7.94
C ILE A 55 16.68 17.68 -8.15
N ILE A 56 17.91 17.31 -7.79
CA ILE A 56 19.10 18.16 -7.86
C ILE A 56 19.56 18.27 -9.32
N ASP A 57 19.86 17.13 -9.93
CA ASP A 57 20.57 17.04 -11.21
C ASP A 57 19.82 16.23 -12.29
N GLY A 58 18.64 15.69 -11.97
CA GLY A 58 17.83 14.87 -12.87
C GLY A 58 18.36 13.46 -13.09
N THR A 59 19.43 13.06 -12.38
CA THR A 59 20.06 11.75 -12.59
C THR A 59 19.15 10.60 -12.13
N ILE A 60 19.13 9.52 -12.90
CA ILE A 60 18.41 8.28 -12.56
C ILE A 60 19.47 7.22 -12.30
N LYS A 61 19.37 6.53 -11.16
CA LYS A 61 20.33 5.52 -10.74
C LYS A 61 19.72 4.13 -10.84
N GLU A 62 20.45 3.20 -11.42
CA GLU A 62 20.17 1.78 -11.28
C GLU A 62 20.33 1.40 -9.80
N LYS A 63 19.33 0.69 -9.26
CA LYS A 63 19.35 0.17 -7.89
C LYS A 63 19.75 -1.30 -7.87
N TYR A 64 18.96 -2.14 -8.54
CA TYR A 64 19.13 -3.59 -8.56
C TYR A 64 18.79 -4.17 -9.92
N SER A 65 19.28 -5.36 -10.22
CA SER A 65 18.98 -6.09 -11.45
C SER A 65 18.89 -7.58 -11.20
N GLY A 66 18.12 -8.29 -12.00
CA GLY A 66 17.99 -9.74 -11.90
C GLY A 66 17.22 -10.36 -13.07
N GLU A 67 16.87 -11.63 -12.91
CA GLU A 67 16.16 -12.42 -13.91
C GLU A 67 15.15 -13.34 -13.22
N VAL A 68 13.94 -13.44 -13.77
CA VAL A 68 12.88 -14.36 -13.33
C VAL A 68 12.59 -15.35 -14.46
N GLY A 69 12.84 -16.63 -14.21
CA GLY A 69 12.60 -17.72 -15.17
C GLY A 69 11.17 -18.24 -15.19
N ASN A 70 10.94 -19.30 -15.97
CA ASN A 70 9.66 -20.01 -16.12
C ASN A 70 8.49 -19.17 -16.66
N ILE A 71 8.81 -18.15 -17.46
CA ILE A 71 7.84 -17.29 -18.14
C ILE A 71 7.54 -17.87 -19.52
N THR A 72 6.78 -18.97 -19.56
CA THR A 72 6.53 -19.74 -20.80
C THR A 72 5.51 -19.07 -21.73
N ARG A 73 4.68 -18.16 -21.21
CA ARG A 73 3.63 -17.43 -21.95
C ARG A 73 3.68 -15.94 -21.62
N TYR A 74 4.56 -15.18 -22.28
CA TYR A 74 4.70 -13.75 -22.02
C TYR A 74 3.41 -12.95 -22.29
N ASP A 75 2.59 -13.40 -23.23
CA ASP A 75 1.27 -12.82 -23.52
C ASP A 75 0.29 -12.89 -22.33
N LEU A 76 0.56 -13.80 -21.40
CA LEU A 76 -0.18 -13.97 -20.14
C LEU A 76 0.63 -13.49 -18.92
N THR A 77 1.60 -12.60 -19.13
CA THR A 77 2.38 -12.00 -18.05
C THR A 77 1.87 -10.61 -17.70
N TYR A 78 1.68 -10.40 -16.40
CA TYR A 78 1.33 -9.10 -15.83
C TYR A 78 2.38 -8.68 -14.79
N MET A 79 2.70 -7.39 -14.77
CA MET A 79 3.73 -6.84 -13.89
C MET A 79 3.25 -5.53 -13.29
N PHE A 80 3.53 -5.31 -12.01
CA PHE A 80 3.00 -4.17 -11.27
C PHE A 80 3.83 -3.90 -10.00
N PRO A 81 3.83 -2.67 -9.47
CA PRO A 81 4.54 -2.36 -8.22
C PRO A 81 3.82 -2.95 -7.01
N THR A 82 4.55 -3.37 -5.98
CA THR A 82 3.98 -3.84 -4.71
C THR A 82 4.11 -2.79 -3.63
N GLU A 83 3.28 -2.89 -2.58
CA GLU A 83 3.35 -2.00 -1.41
C GLU A 83 4.68 -2.03 -0.69
N GLY A 84 5.35 -3.19 -0.65
CA GLY A 84 6.68 -3.33 -0.09
C GLY A 84 7.77 -2.66 -0.93
N ARG A 85 7.39 -1.65 -1.75
CA ARG A 85 8.21 -0.90 -2.72
C ARG A 85 8.96 -1.79 -3.72
N GLY A 86 8.42 -2.98 -3.93
CA GLY A 86 8.92 -3.97 -4.86
C GLY A 86 8.07 -4.03 -6.13
N TYR A 87 8.14 -5.16 -6.82
CA TYR A 87 7.35 -5.44 -8.01
C TYR A 87 6.91 -6.90 -8.02
N ALA A 88 5.74 -7.18 -8.56
CA ALA A 88 5.28 -8.53 -8.83
C ALA A 88 5.39 -8.82 -10.33
N ILE A 89 5.78 -10.05 -10.65
CA ILE A 89 5.77 -10.62 -11.99
C ILE A 89 4.90 -11.88 -11.92
N VAL A 90 3.73 -11.80 -12.54
CA VAL A 90 2.74 -12.87 -12.53
C VAL A 90 2.61 -13.47 -13.92
N ASN A 91 2.72 -14.78 -14.05
CA ASN A 91 2.64 -15.49 -15.32
C ASN A 91 1.61 -16.62 -15.26
N GLY A 92 0.71 -16.68 -16.24
CA GLY A 92 -0.23 -17.79 -16.43
C GLY A 92 0.19 -18.73 -17.56
N PHE A 93 0.02 -20.05 -17.36
CA PHE A 93 0.21 -21.05 -18.42
C PHE A 93 -0.64 -22.30 -18.20
N LEU A 94 -0.67 -23.17 -19.21
CA LEU A 94 -1.29 -24.49 -19.14
C LEU A 94 -0.23 -25.53 -18.77
N SER A 95 -0.41 -26.22 -17.63
CA SER A 95 0.42 -27.32 -17.17
C SER A 95 -0.24 -28.67 -17.47
N ASN A 96 0.55 -29.67 -17.80
CA ASN A 96 0.13 -31.07 -18.00
C ASN A 96 0.87 -32.05 -17.07
N THR A 97 1.52 -31.56 -16.01
CA THR A 97 2.53 -32.31 -15.26
C THR A 97 2.00 -33.09 -14.05
N GLN A 98 0.74 -32.92 -13.62
CA GLN A 98 0.21 -33.56 -12.39
C GLN A 98 -0.95 -34.56 -12.58
N SER A 99 -1.52 -34.75 -13.77
CA SER A 99 -2.47 -35.84 -14.07
C SER A 99 -2.73 -35.95 -15.58
N THR A 100 -3.57 -36.89 -16.02
CA THR A 100 -4.03 -37.05 -17.41
C THR A 100 -4.80 -35.85 -17.98
N LEU A 101 -5.00 -34.78 -17.20
CA LEU A 101 -5.77 -33.60 -17.58
C LEU A 101 -4.90 -32.34 -17.49
N SER A 102 -5.04 -31.46 -18.48
CA SER A 102 -4.37 -30.16 -18.46
C SER A 102 -4.93 -29.30 -17.31
N GLN A 103 -4.11 -28.42 -16.76
CA GLN A 103 -4.47 -27.50 -15.68
C GLN A 103 -4.00 -26.10 -16.03
N TRP A 104 -4.82 -25.09 -15.81
CA TRP A 104 -4.35 -23.71 -15.78
C TRP A 104 -3.59 -23.46 -14.48
N VAL A 105 -2.40 -22.88 -14.58
CA VAL A 105 -1.53 -22.52 -13.46
C VAL A 105 -1.17 -21.05 -13.57
N VAL A 106 -1.24 -20.33 -12.46
CA VAL A 106 -0.71 -18.97 -12.34
C VAL A 106 0.40 -18.98 -11.29
N LEU A 107 1.54 -18.44 -11.67
CA LEU A 107 2.71 -18.29 -10.84
C LEU A 107 3.00 -16.82 -10.54
N ALA A 108 3.40 -16.53 -9.31
CA ALA A 108 3.86 -15.22 -8.90
C ALA A 108 5.34 -15.26 -8.46
N ASN A 109 6.10 -14.26 -8.90
CA ASN A 109 7.43 -13.93 -8.38
C ASN A 109 7.40 -12.48 -7.92
N PHE A 110 8.00 -12.20 -6.77
CA PHE A 110 8.06 -10.87 -6.19
C PHE A 110 9.51 -10.40 -6.14
N ILE A 111 9.78 -9.22 -6.66
CA ILE A 111 11.03 -8.49 -6.50
C ILE A 111 10.82 -7.58 -5.29
N THR A 112 11.57 -7.75 -4.22
CA THR A 112 11.49 -6.90 -3.02
C THR A 112 12.25 -5.59 -3.21
N ASN A 113 12.02 -4.60 -2.35
CA ASN A 113 12.69 -3.29 -2.43
C ASN A 113 14.23 -3.36 -2.29
N ASP A 114 14.75 -4.40 -1.64
CA ASP A 114 16.20 -4.67 -1.55
C ASP A 114 16.73 -5.50 -2.74
N GLY A 115 15.93 -5.69 -3.79
CA GLY A 115 16.33 -6.34 -5.03
C GLY A 115 16.34 -7.87 -4.97
N GLN A 116 15.86 -8.50 -3.89
CA GLN A 116 15.75 -9.95 -3.83
C GLN A 116 14.52 -10.42 -4.62
N THR A 117 14.61 -11.61 -5.21
CA THR A 117 13.44 -12.27 -5.81
C THR A 117 12.92 -13.34 -4.85
N LYS A 118 11.65 -13.24 -4.48
CA LYS A 118 10.89 -14.25 -3.74
C LYS A 118 9.93 -14.99 -4.67
N GLY A 119 9.82 -16.30 -4.50
CA GLY A 119 9.05 -17.18 -5.37
C GLY A 119 9.94 -18.28 -5.98
N THR A 120 9.47 -19.05 -6.95
CA THR A 120 8.17 -18.93 -7.62
C THR A 120 7.03 -19.58 -6.82
N PHE A 121 5.94 -18.85 -6.60
CA PHE A 121 4.76 -19.36 -5.88
C PHE A 121 3.66 -19.78 -6.84
N VAL A 122 3.07 -20.97 -6.65
CA VAL A 122 1.80 -21.33 -7.29
C VAL A 122 0.68 -20.66 -6.52
N ILE A 123 0.14 -19.59 -7.09
CA ILE A 123 -0.96 -18.87 -6.47
C ILE A 123 -2.30 -19.45 -6.92
N PHE A 124 -2.40 -19.94 -8.15
CA PHE A 124 -3.65 -20.55 -8.64
C PHE A 124 -3.36 -21.80 -9.47
N SER A 125 -4.17 -22.85 -9.31
CA SER A 125 -4.23 -23.98 -10.24
C SER A 125 -5.64 -24.58 -10.35
N GLN A 126 -6.11 -24.89 -11.57
CA GLN A 126 -7.39 -25.56 -11.81
C GLN A 126 -7.37 -26.44 -13.06
N SER A 127 -8.11 -27.56 -13.07
CA SER A 127 -8.23 -28.43 -14.24
C SER A 127 -8.97 -27.78 -15.41
N THR A 128 -8.57 -28.13 -16.63
CA THR A 128 -9.13 -27.57 -17.88
C THR A 128 -10.50 -28.13 -18.26
N GLU A 129 -11.00 -29.16 -17.57
CA GLU A 129 -12.32 -29.73 -17.88
C GLU A 129 -13.49 -28.84 -17.39
N THR A 130 -13.22 -27.81 -16.59
CA THR A 130 -14.26 -27.04 -15.89
C THR A 130 -14.19 -25.53 -16.03
N SER A 131 -13.18 -24.92 -16.70
CA SER A 131 -13.01 -23.46 -16.70
C SER A 131 -12.24 -22.85 -17.89
N ALA A 132 -12.77 -21.74 -18.42
CA ALA A 132 -12.04 -20.75 -19.20
C ALA A 132 -11.63 -19.59 -18.28
N ILE A 133 -10.35 -19.57 -17.87
CA ILE A 133 -9.85 -18.54 -16.97
C ILE A 133 -9.53 -17.28 -17.77
N LYS A 134 -10.22 -16.19 -17.42
CA LYS A 134 -9.81 -14.82 -17.77
C LYS A 134 -9.37 -14.15 -16.49
N SER A 135 -8.20 -14.51 -15.98
CA SER A 135 -7.64 -13.86 -14.81
C SER A 135 -7.23 -12.44 -15.21
N ILE A 136 -7.65 -11.47 -14.42
CA ILE A 136 -7.11 -10.12 -14.50
C ILE A 136 -6.47 -9.82 -13.15
N PRO A 137 -5.14 -9.98 -13.01
CA PRO A 137 -4.45 -9.54 -11.80
C PRO A 137 -4.66 -8.04 -11.62
N ARG A 138 -5.12 -7.66 -10.42
CA ARG A 138 -5.30 -6.28 -10.02
C ARG A 138 -4.57 -6.05 -8.71
N ASN A 139 -3.76 -5.00 -8.72
CA ASN A 139 -3.15 -4.51 -7.50
C ASN A 139 -4.22 -4.03 -6.53
N LEU A 140 -4.06 -4.43 -5.28
CA LEU A 140 -4.79 -3.82 -4.18
C LEU A 140 -4.16 -2.48 -3.84
N TRP A 141 -4.99 -1.53 -3.43
CA TRP A 141 -4.55 -0.20 -3.01
C TRP A 141 -3.77 -0.25 -1.69
N LYS A 142 -4.15 -1.16 -0.78
CA LYS A 142 -3.44 -1.44 0.48
C LYS A 142 -2.67 -2.78 0.46
N GLY A 143 -2.13 -3.14 -0.71
CA GLY A 143 -1.21 -4.26 -0.91
C GLY A 143 -1.80 -5.65 -0.92
N GLY A 144 -1.00 -6.56 -1.46
CA GLY A 144 -1.49 -7.80 -2.01
C GLY A 144 -2.07 -7.63 -3.42
N GLU A 145 -2.56 -8.73 -3.95
CA GLU A 145 -3.09 -8.86 -5.29
C GLU A 145 -4.46 -9.53 -5.23
N CYS A 146 -5.40 -9.06 -6.04
CA CYS A 146 -6.68 -9.72 -6.25
C CYS A 146 -6.71 -10.29 -7.66
N PHE A 147 -6.90 -11.60 -7.75
CA PHE A 147 -7.20 -12.30 -8.98
C PHE A 147 -8.69 -12.42 -9.10
N VAL A 148 -9.22 -11.82 -10.15
CA VAL A 148 -10.61 -12.02 -10.49
C VAL A 148 -10.67 -13.06 -11.59
N ILE A 149 -11.29 -14.20 -11.30
CA ILE A 149 -11.53 -15.27 -12.27
C ILE A 149 -13.03 -15.40 -12.51
N THR A 150 -13.39 -15.87 -13.70
CA THR A 150 -14.76 -16.33 -14.00
C THR A 150 -14.72 -17.85 -14.06
N GLU A 151 -15.48 -18.53 -13.20
CA GLU A 151 -15.65 -19.98 -13.27
C GLU A 151 -16.65 -20.33 -14.39
N GLN A 152 -16.37 -21.35 -15.20
CA GLN A 152 -17.21 -21.65 -16.37
C GLN A 152 -18.47 -22.44 -16.00
N LEU A 153 -18.44 -23.17 -14.88
CA LEU A 153 -19.55 -24.01 -14.40
C LEU A 153 -20.78 -23.19 -13.98
N ASP A 154 -20.57 -22.06 -13.31
CA ASP A 154 -21.62 -21.17 -12.81
C ASP A 154 -21.54 -19.75 -13.39
N GLN A 155 -20.54 -19.45 -14.23
CA GLN A 155 -20.25 -18.10 -14.74
C GLN A 155 -20.00 -17.07 -13.62
N ASN A 156 -19.73 -17.53 -12.39
CA ASN A 156 -19.51 -16.65 -11.27
C ASN A 156 -18.12 -16.06 -11.31
N VAL A 157 -18.04 -14.81 -10.88
CA VAL A 157 -16.78 -14.11 -10.69
C VAL A 157 -16.31 -14.34 -9.26
N ARG A 158 -15.10 -14.87 -9.11
CA ARG A 158 -14.45 -15.09 -7.81
C ARG A 158 -13.19 -14.25 -7.72
N GLY A 159 -13.07 -13.51 -6.62
CA GLY A 159 -11.81 -12.87 -6.22
C GLY A 159 -10.97 -13.87 -5.44
N TYR A 160 -9.69 -13.96 -5.74
CA TYR A 160 -8.71 -14.70 -4.95
C TYR A 160 -7.62 -13.74 -4.55
N VAL A 161 -7.40 -13.61 -3.25
CA VAL A 161 -6.59 -12.51 -2.76
C VAL A 161 -5.36 -13.06 -2.09
N TYR A 162 -4.22 -12.56 -2.55
CA TYR A 162 -2.91 -13.00 -2.11
C TYR A 162 -2.12 -11.84 -1.58
N SER A 163 -1.35 -12.16 -0.56
CA SER A 163 -0.50 -11.25 0.16
C SER A 163 0.70 -10.86 -0.73
N ASN A 164 1.47 -9.81 -0.40
CA ASN A 164 2.71 -9.53 -1.17
C ASN A 164 3.77 -10.65 -1.06
N ASP A 165 3.54 -11.65 -0.20
CA ASP A 165 4.35 -12.87 -0.06
C ASP A 165 3.63 -14.11 -0.64
N GLY A 166 2.53 -13.93 -1.39
CA GLY A 166 1.81 -15.02 -2.06
C GLY A 166 0.93 -15.89 -1.16
N ILE A 167 0.61 -15.45 0.05
CA ILE A 167 -0.25 -16.20 0.99
C ILE A 167 -1.71 -15.98 0.61
N TYR A 168 -2.53 -17.01 0.38
CA TYR A 168 -3.96 -16.88 0.02
C TYR A 168 -4.85 -16.47 1.21
N ASN A 169 -5.86 -15.63 0.97
CA ASN A 169 -6.91 -15.26 1.93
C ASN A 169 -8.30 -15.65 1.44
N ASN A 170 -8.94 -16.58 2.13
CA ASN A 170 -10.24 -17.14 1.77
C ASN A 170 -11.45 -16.41 2.39
N THR A 171 -11.23 -15.42 3.26
CA THR A 171 -12.31 -14.76 4.03
C THR A 171 -12.86 -13.52 3.31
N TRP A 172 -12.31 -13.19 2.14
CA TRP A 172 -12.59 -11.96 1.41
C TRP A 172 -12.98 -12.22 -0.05
N ASN A 173 -14.24 -12.60 -0.26
CA ASN A 173 -14.81 -12.90 -1.58
C ASN A 173 -16.10 -12.08 -1.81
N LEU A 174 -16.45 -11.85 -3.08
CA LEU A 174 -17.79 -11.38 -3.45
C LEU A 174 -18.84 -12.44 -3.06
N PRO A 175 -20.05 -12.05 -2.60
CA PRO A 175 -21.10 -13.00 -2.21
C PRO A 175 -21.41 -13.99 -3.34
N ASP A 176 -21.63 -15.26 -3.01
CA ASP A 176 -21.95 -16.33 -3.96
C ASP A 176 -23.43 -16.35 -4.39
N THR A 177 -24.25 -15.47 -3.83
CA THR A 177 -25.70 -15.38 -4.08
C THR A 177 -26.07 -14.62 -5.36
N TYR A 178 -25.09 -14.08 -6.10
CA TYR A 178 -25.31 -13.32 -7.32
C TYR A 178 -24.55 -13.89 -8.52
N THR A 179 -25.12 -13.71 -9.71
CA THR A 179 -24.45 -13.97 -10.99
C THR A 179 -23.80 -12.67 -11.49
N TYR A 180 -22.48 -12.63 -11.46
CA TYR A 180 -21.72 -11.46 -11.84
C TYR A 180 -21.61 -11.31 -13.35
N THR A 181 -21.99 -10.14 -13.86
CA THR A 181 -21.90 -9.85 -15.30
C THR A 181 -20.42 -9.77 -15.69
N SER A 182 -20.05 -10.53 -16.72
CA SER A 182 -18.70 -11.04 -16.97
C SER A 182 -17.70 -10.01 -17.49
N LYS A 183 -17.50 -8.87 -16.78
CA LYS A 183 -16.35 -7.93 -16.86
C LYS A 183 -16.47 -6.61 -16.09
N ILE A 184 -17.60 -6.28 -15.47
CA ILE A 184 -17.73 -4.97 -14.80
C ILE A 184 -17.44 -5.13 -13.32
N PHE A 185 -16.19 -4.91 -12.95
CA PHE A 185 -15.73 -4.93 -11.57
C PHE A 185 -14.54 -3.97 -11.40
N GLY A 186 -14.24 -3.62 -10.16
CA GLY A 186 -13.08 -2.80 -9.82
C GLY A 186 -12.71 -2.93 -8.35
N ILE A 187 -11.68 -2.19 -7.95
CA ILE A 187 -11.13 -2.19 -6.59
C ILE A 187 -11.08 -0.75 -6.12
N PHE A 188 -11.65 -0.50 -4.94
CA PHE A 188 -11.61 0.80 -4.29
C PHE A 188 -10.31 1.00 -3.49
N PRO A 189 -9.95 2.26 -3.15
CA PRO A 189 -8.78 2.57 -2.33
C PRO A 189 -8.77 1.97 -0.91
N ASP A 190 -9.92 1.53 -0.42
CA ASP A 190 -10.05 0.81 0.86
C ASP A 190 -9.87 -0.70 0.72
N ASN A 191 -9.44 -1.18 -0.46
CA ASN A 191 -9.44 -2.60 -0.84
C ASN A 191 -10.82 -3.24 -0.74
N THR A 192 -11.89 -2.54 -1.11
CA THR A 192 -13.19 -3.16 -1.39
C THR A 192 -13.28 -3.51 -2.88
N VAL A 193 -13.64 -4.75 -3.21
CA VAL A 193 -13.94 -5.16 -4.59
C VAL A 193 -15.40 -4.85 -4.86
N TRP A 194 -15.70 -4.24 -6.00
CA TRP A 194 -17.07 -4.03 -6.45
C TRP A 194 -17.29 -4.73 -7.78
N ALA A 195 -18.51 -5.21 -8.02
CA ALA A 195 -18.90 -5.83 -9.28
C ALA A 195 -20.36 -5.55 -9.61
N ILE A 196 -20.70 -5.57 -10.90
CA ILE A 196 -22.08 -5.51 -11.38
C ILE A 196 -22.64 -6.92 -11.52
N ALA A 197 -23.78 -7.15 -10.88
CA ALA A 197 -24.40 -8.47 -10.79
C ALA A 197 -25.88 -8.47 -11.21
N THR A 198 -26.33 -9.68 -11.51
CA THR A 198 -27.71 -10.11 -11.78
C THR A 198 -28.01 -11.31 -10.89
N GLY A 199 -29.27 -11.74 -10.80
CA GLY A 199 -29.59 -12.91 -9.96
C GLY A 199 -31.08 -13.12 -9.80
N SER A 200 -31.45 -14.25 -9.21
CA SER A 200 -32.85 -14.61 -8.91
C SER A 200 -33.53 -13.64 -7.95
N SER A 201 -32.74 -12.94 -7.13
CA SER A 201 -33.17 -11.87 -6.20
C SER A 201 -33.28 -10.48 -6.84
N ILE A 202 -32.93 -10.33 -8.12
CA ILE A 202 -32.95 -9.08 -8.87
C ILE A 202 -34.02 -9.19 -9.96
N ALA A 203 -34.85 -8.16 -10.13
CA ALA A 203 -35.89 -8.19 -11.15
C ALA A 203 -35.29 -8.35 -12.56
N ALA A 204 -36.04 -8.99 -13.46
CA ALA A 204 -35.61 -9.17 -14.84
C ALA A 204 -35.22 -7.83 -15.48
N ASN A 205 -34.10 -7.81 -16.21
CA ASN A 205 -33.50 -6.64 -16.85
C ASN A 205 -32.97 -5.54 -15.91
N GLN A 206 -32.72 -5.86 -14.64
CA GLN A 206 -32.03 -4.95 -13.71
C GLN A 206 -30.63 -5.47 -13.37
N TRP A 207 -29.75 -4.54 -13.00
CA TRP A 207 -28.41 -4.80 -12.49
C TRP A 207 -28.28 -4.21 -11.10
N ILE A 208 -27.46 -4.82 -10.25
CA ILE A 208 -27.07 -4.26 -8.95
C ILE A 208 -25.55 -4.14 -8.87
N THR A 209 -25.07 -3.18 -8.08
CA THR A 209 -23.66 -3.15 -7.68
C THR A 209 -23.52 -3.90 -6.35
N VAL A 210 -22.64 -4.90 -6.32
CA VAL A 210 -22.30 -5.68 -5.14
C VAL A 210 -20.88 -5.32 -4.71
N TYR A 211 -20.66 -5.26 -3.41
CA TYR A 211 -19.38 -4.95 -2.80
C TYR A 211 -18.92 -6.14 -1.94
N SER A 212 -17.63 -6.42 -1.90
CA SER A 212 -17.05 -7.23 -0.85
C SER A 212 -17.00 -6.43 0.47
N THR A 213 -16.67 -7.09 1.57
CA THR A 213 -16.29 -6.38 2.80
C THR A 213 -14.98 -5.62 2.57
N ALA A 214 -14.72 -4.49 3.25
CA ALA A 214 -13.42 -3.84 3.11
C ALA A 214 -12.31 -4.75 3.68
N LEU A 215 -11.20 -4.91 2.94
CA LEU A 215 -10.07 -5.71 3.38
C LEU A 215 -9.22 -4.91 4.38
N THR A 216 -9.60 -4.93 5.65
CA THR A 216 -9.01 -4.08 6.70
C THR A 216 -7.66 -4.58 7.24
N THR A 217 -7.25 -5.81 6.94
CA THR A 217 -6.17 -6.52 7.65
C THR A 217 -5.03 -7.09 6.79
N TYR A 218 -4.93 -6.70 5.52
CA TYR A 218 -4.11 -7.47 4.56
C TYR A 218 -2.89 -6.77 3.96
N SER A 219 -2.50 -5.64 4.53
CA SER A 219 -1.11 -5.21 4.36
C SER A 219 -0.22 -6.30 4.98
N THR A 220 0.56 -7.00 4.15
CA THR A 220 1.57 -7.97 4.63
C THR A 220 2.77 -7.33 5.27
N VAL A 221 2.85 -6.01 5.16
CA VAL A 221 3.80 -5.22 5.89
C VAL A 221 3.27 -5.17 7.32
N GLN A 222 3.54 -6.24 8.08
CA GLN A 222 3.29 -6.29 9.52
C GLN A 222 4.25 -5.27 10.16
N GLY A 223 3.79 -4.02 10.17
CA GLY A 223 4.61 -2.85 10.39
C GLY A 223 5.35 -2.44 9.11
N ASP A 224 5.07 -1.25 8.61
CA ASP A 224 6.17 -0.37 8.17
C ASP A 224 6.30 0.80 9.14
N THR A 225 5.98 0.50 10.41
CA THR A 225 6.35 1.21 11.65
C THR A 225 5.46 0.87 12.84
N GLY A 226 4.25 0.37 12.59
CA GLY A 226 3.28 0.30 13.65
C GLY A 226 2.59 1.65 13.97
N TYR A 227 2.48 2.57 13.02
CA TYR A 227 1.60 3.71 13.23
C TYR A 227 0.20 3.50 12.63
N GLY A 228 -0.17 2.30 12.14
CA GLY A 228 -1.47 2.10 11.49
C GLY A 228 -1.64 2.91 10.19
N SER A 229 -0.52 3.38 9.63
CA SER A 229 -0.39 4.16 8.40
C SER A 229 0.72 3.55 7.55
N TYR A 230 0.55 3.52 6.22
CA TYR A 230 1.65 3.24 5.28
C TYR A 230 2.44 4.50 4.90
N SER A 231 1.93 5.69 5.26
CA SER A 231 2.55 6.97 4.94
C SER A 231 3.54 7.42 6.00
N ILE A 232 3.53 6.84 7.20
CA ILE A 232 4.41 7.19 8.33
C ILE A 232 5.57 6.19 8.40
N LEU A 233 6.79 6.70 8.25
CA LEU A 233 8.06 5.97 8.28
C LEU A 233 8.70 5.85 9.67
N SER A 234 8.47 6.81 10.58
CA SER A 234 8.86 6.68 11.99
C SER A 234 8.24 7.80 12.84
N THR A 235 8.27 7.63 14.16
CA THR A 235 7.98 8.74 15.10
C THR A 235 9.03 8.81 16.19
N VAL A 236 9.20 10.00 16.74
CA VAL A 236 9.94 10.26 17.97
C VAL A 236 9.00 11.01 18.91
N PRO A 237 8.69 10.48 20.11
CA PRO A 237 9.06 9.17 20.62
C PRO A 237 8.50 8.03 19.77
N GLU A 238 9.22 6.91 19.77
CA GLU A 238 8.79 5.70 19.08
C GLU A 238 7.56 5.10 19.75
N ARG A 239 6.85 4.23 19.01
CA ARG A 239 5.75 3.42 19.53
C ARG A 239 6.16 2.69 20.82
N ASN A 240 5.25 2.72 21.80
CA ASN A 240 5.38 2.09 23.11
C ASN A 240 6.59 2.60 23.90
N ALA A 241 7.21 3.71 23.49
CA ALA A 241 8.27 4.33 24.25
C ALA A 241 7.77 4.77 25.63
N VAL A 242 8.65 4.64 26.61
CA VAL A 242 8.48 5.25 27.93
C VAL A 242 9.19 6.61 27.90
N ILE A 243 8.44 7.68 28.15
CA ILE A 243 8.89 9.06 28.06
C ILE A 243 8.88 9.73 29.43
N LYS A 244 9.68 10.78 29.59
CA LYS A 244 9.61 11.62 30.79
C LYS A 244 8.36 12.50 30.74
N PRO A 245 7.65 12.69 31.87
CA PRO A 245 6.62 13.71 31.97
C PRO A 245 7.15 15.09 31.54
N GLY A 246 6.32 15.85 30.83
CA GLY A 246 6.67 17.17 30.29
C GLY A 246 7.47 17.16 28.99
N LEU A 247 7.43 16.07 28.21
CA LEU A 247 7.94 16.05 26.84
C LEU A 247 7.24 17.14 25.99
N ASP A 248 8.03 17.99 25.36
CA ASP A 248 7.58 19.22 24.68
C ASP A 248 7.61 19.12 23.15
N GLN A 249 7.94 17.95 22.60
CA GLN A 249 8.01 17.76 21.16
C GLN A 249 7.75 16.32 20.75
N ILE A 250 7.04 16.16 19.63
CA ILE A 250 6.99 14.92 18.85
C ILE A 250 7.44 15.18 17.42
N THR A 251 7.96 14.15 16.76
CA THR A 251 8.38 14.20 15.36
C THR A 251 7.79 13.00 14.63
N ILE A 252 7.34 13.21 13.40
CA ILE A 252 6.75 12.20 12.53
C ILE A 252 7.52 12.27 11.20
N ALA A 253 8.19 11.20 10.83
CA ALA A 253 8.78 11.07 9.51
C ALA A 253 7.77 10.37 8.60
N TYR A 254 7.49 10.97 7.45
CA TYR A 254 6.69 10.38 6.41
C TYR A 254 7.58 9.64 5.40
N VAL A 255 6.98 8.67 4.73
CA VAL A 255 7.60 7.94 3.61
C VAL A 255 7.84 8.88 2.44
N MET A 256 6.86 9.72 2.15
CA MET A 256 6.87 10.65 1.02
C MET A 256 7.64 11.93 1.36
N SER A 257 8.26 12.55 0.36
CA SER A 257 8.89 13.87 0.47
C SER A 257 8.01 14.97 -0.12
N ASN A 258 8.32 16.23 0.20
CA ASN A 258 7.56 17.42 -0.19
C ASN A 258 6.10 17.37 0.28
N ILE A 259 5.88 16.90 1.50
CA ILE A 259 4.55 16.91 2.11
C ILE A 259 4.15 18.35 2.45
N GLU A 260 2.88 18.65 2.25
CA GLU A 260 2.29 19.95 2.56
C GLU A 260 1.18 19.77 3.62
N PRO A 261 0.88 20.79 4.44
CA PRO A 261 -0.21 20.70 5.39
C PRO A 261 -1.56 20.64 4.68
N SER A 262 -2.50 19.85 5.19
CA SER A 262 -3.88 19.77 4.70
C SER A 262 -4.87 20.24 5.79
N THR A 263 -6.07 19.63 5.91
CA THR A 263 -7.18 20.09 6.77
C THR A 263 -7.33 19.36 8.10
N GLY A 264 -6.61 18.26 8.27
CA GLY A 264 -6.73 17.34 9.39
C GLY A 264 -5.97 17.77 10.64
N TYR A 265 -5.98 16.88 11.63
CA TYR A 265 -5.43 17.16 12.96
C TYR A 265 -4.60 16.00 13.51
N ILE A 266 -3.71 16.35 14.44
CA ILE A 266 -3.16 15.41 15.42
C ILE A 266 -3.97 15.54 16.71
N THR A 267 -4.53 14.44 17.19
CA THR A 267 -5.22 14.36 18.48
C THR A 267 -4.36 13.55 19.46
N ILE A 268 -4.10 14.12 20.64
CA ILE A 268 -3.43 13.40 21.73
C ILE A 268 -4.44 13.18 22.85
N SER A 269 -4.63 11.93 23.25
CA SER A 269 -5.51 11.55 24.35
C SER A 269 -4.76 10.76 25.41
N GLN A 270 -5.17 10.88 26.67
CA GLN A 270 -4.74 10.03 27.75
C GLN A 270 -5.73 8.88 27.92
N LYS A 271 -5.22 7.65 27.99
CA LYS A 271 -6.05 6.48 28.29
C LYS A 271 -6.62 6.55 29.69
N ASN A 272 -7.88 6.13 29.83
CA ASN A 272 -8.45 5.93 31.15
C ASN A 272 -7.72 4.80 31.88
N PRO A 273 -7.23 5.01 33.12
CA PRO A 273 -6.47 4.01 33.88
C PRO A 273 -7.23 2.69 34.07
N ASN A 274 -8.57 2.76 34.12
CA ASN A 274 -9.43 1.61 34.39
C ASN A 274 -9.98 0.96 33.11
N GLY A 275 -9.67 1.47 31.93
CA GLY A 275 -10.19 0.99 30.64
C GLY A 275 -11.72 1.13 30.46
N ILE A 276 -12.41 1.76 31.42
CA ILE A 276 -13.86 1.99 31.41
C ILE A 276 -14.10 3.45 31.07
N GLY A 277 -14.76 3.71 29.93
CA GLY A 277 -15.07 5.05 29.42
C GLY A 277 -14.08 5.58 28.36
N ASN A 278 -14.44 6.70 27.73
CA ASN A 278 -13.66 7.29 26.63
C ASN A 278 -12.36 7.95 27.12
N ASP A 279 -11.28 7.80 26.35
CA ASP A 279 -10.00 8.46 26.60
C ASP A 279 -10.15 9.99 26.73
N PHE A 280 -9.35 10.59 27.60
CA PHE A 280 -9.38 12.03 27.85
C PHE A 280 -8.54 12.77 26.82
N VAL A 281 -9.17 13.55 25.94
CA VAL A 281 -8.46 14.34 24.92
C VAL A 281 -7.68 15.46 25.59
N ARG A 282 -6.35 15.44 25.43
CA ARG A 282 -5.42 16.45 25.96
C ARG A 282 -5.28 17.63 25.03
N THR A 283 -5.18 17.36 23.72
CA THR A 283 -5.08 18.41 22.72
C THR A 283 -5.50 17.93 21.33
N LYS A 284 -5.82 18.88 20.46
CA LYS A 284 -6.03 18.69 19.04
C LYS A 284 -5.28 19.79 18.28
N ILE A 285 -4.34 19.38 17.44
CA ILE A 285 -3.35 20.25 16.80
C ILE A 285 -3.62 20.24 15.29
N PRO A 286 -4.02 21.37 14.67
CA PRO A 286 -4.26 21.43 13.23
C PRO A 286 -2.95 21.38 12.44
N ALA A 287 -3.02 20.89 11.20
CA ALA A 287 -1.87 20.83 10.29
C ALA A 287 -1.37 22.21 9.84
N SER A 288 -2.28 23.18 9.68
CA SER A 288 -2.00 24.55 9.25
C SER A 288 -2.64 25.58 10.19
N SER A 289 -2.15 26.83 10.12
CA SER A 289 -2.85 27.96 10.70
C SER A 289 -4.23 28.07 10.08
N SER A 290 -5.28 28.15 10.90
CA SER A 290 -6.59 28.47 10.37
C SER A 290 -6.53 29.76 9.54
N PRO A 291 -7.15 29.82 8.34
CA PRO A 291 -7.25 31.05 7.55
C PRO A 291 -8.11 32.13 8.23
N SER A 292 -8.91 31.75 9.24
CA SER A 292 -9.76 32.67 9.99
C SER A 292 -8.99 33.23 11.19
N GLY A 293 -8.68 34.54 11.14
CA GLY A 293 -7.89 35.29 12.13
C GLY A 293 -8.46 35.39 13.55
N THR A 294 -8.74 34.26 14.19
CA THR A 294 -8.94 34.15 15.64
C THR A 294 -7.86 33.25 16.21
N THR A 295 -6.79 33.90 16.70
CA THR A 295 -5.77 33.47 17.68
C THR A 295 -6.15 32.21 18.48
N ASN A 296 -5.35 31.16 18.68
CA ASN A 296 -3.91 30.90 18.63
C ASN A 296 -3.65 29.40 18.38
N ASN A 297 -2.43 29.04 17.96
CA ASN A 297 -1.84 27.67 17.87
C ASN A 297 -1.54 27.14 16.47
N ALA A 298 -1.18 28.03 15.56
CA ALA A 298 -0.63 27.68 14.26
C ALA A 298 0.90 27.60 14.19
N ASN A 299 1.60 27.75 15.31
CA ASN A 299 3.07 27.83 15.36
C ASN A 299 3.73 26.55 15.86
N ASN A 300 2.93 25.50 16.08
CA ASN A 300 3.41 24.31 16.75
C ASN A 300 3.85 23.22 15.75
N VAL A 301 3.36 23.26 14.50
CA VAL A 301 3.71 22.28 13.47
C VAL A 301 4.71 22.90 12.49
N THR A 302 5.83 22.23 12.26
CA THR A 302 6.82 22.57 11.24
C THR A 302 6.97 21.38 10.30
N ILE A 303 6.81 21.62 8.99
CA ILE A 303 6.94 20.60 7.95
C ILE A 303 8.17 20.92 7.10
N ASN A 304 9.10 19.98 7.01
CA ASN A 304 10.33 20.12 6.23
C ASN A 304 10.63 18.83 5.44
N GLY A 305 10.37 18.85 4.14
CA GLY A 305 10.56 17.70 3.27
C GLY A 305 9.59 16.57 3.61
N SER A 306 10.07 15.53 4.27
CA SER A 306 9.27 14.39 4.76
C SER A 306 9.04 14.42 6.27
N LEU A 307 9.58 15.42 6.98
CA LEU A 307 9.56 15.46 8.44
C LEU A 307 8.54 16.47 8.95
N VAL A 308 7.67 16.03 9.85
CA VAL A 308 6.78 16.89 10.62
C VAL A 308 7.27 16.95 12.08
N THR A 309 7.52 18.15 12.58
CA THR A 309 7.84 18.40 13.99
C THR A 309 6.69 19.13 14.64
N VAL A 310 6.24 18.66 15.80
CA VAL A 310 5.13 19.23 16.56
C VAL A 310 5.60 19.61 17.95
N LYS A 311 5.54 20.91 18.28
CA LYS A 311 5.76 21.43 19.63
C LYS A 311 4.52 21.22 20.49
N LEU A 312 4.75 20.80 21.72
CA LEU A 312 3.74 20.43 22.70
C LEU A 312 3.86 21.32 23.92
N GLU A 313 2.71 21.72 24.45
CA GLU A 313 2.63 22.38 25.74
C GLU A 313 2.94 21.39 26.88
N ASP A 314 3.48 21.91 27.97
CA ASP A 314 3.96 21.12 29.11
C ASP A 314 2.88 20.32 29.85
N TYR A 315 1.59 20.67 29.67
CA TYR A 315 0.45 19.99 30.27
C TYR A 315 -0.05 18.77 29.46
N ILE A 316 0.54 18.46 28.31
CA ILE A 316 0.06 17.36 27.44
C ILE A 316 0.46 15.99 27.99
N PHE A 317 1.74 15.79 28.28
CA PHE A 317 2.28 14.58 28.90
C PHE A 317 2.62 14.83 30.37
N ASP A 318 1.64 15.29 31.13
CA ASP A 318 1.80 15.84 32.49
C ASP A 318 1.74 14.80 33.62
N ARG A 319 1.12 13.63 33.40
CA ARG A 319 0.95 12.62 34.45
C ARG A 319 1.98 11.52 34.32
N GLY A 320 2.59 11.10 35.42
CA GLY A 320 3.42 9.89 35.44
C GLY A 320 2.61 8.61 35.45
N ASN A 321 3.24 7.54 34.98
CA ASN A 321 2.64 6.21 34.90
C ASN A 321 1.30 6.18 34.13
N ALA A 322 1.19 7.01 33.10
CA ALA A 322 0.00 7.14 32.26
C ALA A 322 0.33 6.77 30.82
N THR A 323 -0.63 6.14 30.13
CA THR A 323 -0.52 5.85 28.69
C THR A 323 -1.30 6.88 27.90
N TYR A 324 -0.69 7.36 26.83
CA TYR A 324 -1.27 8.31 25.90
C TYR A 324 -1.34 7.70 24.51
N VAL A 325 -2.37 8.10 23.74
CA VAL A 325 -2.54 7.77 22.33
C VAL A 325 -2.32 9.05 21.53
N VAL A 326 -1.40 9.00 20.57
CA VAL A 326 -1.27 10.04 19.55
C VAL A 326 -1.94 9.50 18.29
N LYS A 327 -2.91 10.25 17.76
CA LYS A 327 -3.64 9.92 16.53
C LYS A 327 -3.49 11.05 15.52
N ILE A 328 -3.26 10.69 14.26
CA ILE A 328 -3.13 11.57 13.11
C ILE A 328 -4.30 11.26 12.18
N ASP A 329 -5.04 12.28 11.77
CA ASP A 329 -6.14 12.14 10.80
C ASP A 329 -5.60 11.90 9.37
N ASP A 330 -6.42 11.27 8.52
CA ASP A 330 -6.07 10.92 7.13
C ASP A 330 -5.89 12.12 6.21
N ASP A 331 -6.34 13.30 6.62
CA ASP A 331 -6.22 14.57 5.91
C ASP A 331 -5.27 15.54 6.61
N PHE A 332 -4.37 15.05 7.49
CA PHE A 332 -3.42 15.93 8.19
C PHE A 332 -2.36 16.53 7.25
N VAL A 333 -1.77 15.74 6.37
CA VAL A 333 -0.83 16.22 5.34
C VAL A 333 -1.17 15.65 3.98
N GLU A 334 -0.72 16.31 2.92
CA GLU A 334 -0.93 15.89 1.54
C GLU A 334 0.37 15.93 0.72
N VAL A 335 0.36 15.23 -0.41
CA VAL A 335 1.38 15.31 -1.45
C VAL A 335 0.69 15.44 -2.79
N ASN A 336 1.05 16.46 -3.58
CA ASN A 336 0.45 16.73 -4.89
C ASN A 336 -1.10 16.80 -4.85
N GLY A 337 -1.67 17.39 -3.79
CA GLY A 337 -3.12 17.51 -3.60
C GLY A 337 -3.84 16.21 -3.22
N GLN A 338 -3.11 15.17 -2.80
CA GLN A 338 -3.68 13.93 -2.27
C GLN A 338 -3.32 13.78 -0.79
N ASN A 339 -4.35 13.65 0.04
CA ASN A 339 -4.23 13.42 1.47
C ASN A 339 -3.50 12.10 1.78
N LEU A 340 -2.50 12.16 2.67
CA LEU A 340 -1.76 10.99 3.14
C LEU A 340 -2.45 10.38 4.35
N ILE A 341 -2.66 9.06 4.30
CA ILE A 341 -3.33 8.31 5.37
C ILE A 341 -2.60 8.51 6.70
N GLY A 342 -3.38 8.86 7.72
CA GLY A 342 -2.93 9.12 9.07
C GLY A 342 -2.72 7.82 9.82
N GLY A 343 -2.48 7.93 11.12
CA GLY A 343 -2.04 6.80 11.94
C GLY A 343 -2.21 7.04 13.43
N SER A 344 -1.87 6.06 14.26
CA SER A 344 -1.81 6.22 15.70
C SER A 344 -0.72 5.37 16.36
N TRP A 345 -0.19 5.86 17.48
CA TRP A 345 0.63 5.07 18.40
C TRP A 345 0.38 5.44 19.84
N GLN A 346 0.96 4.61 20.72
CA GLN A 346 0.92 4.80 22.15
C GLN A 346 2.32 5.15 22.67
N VAL A 347 2.36 5.99 23.70
CA VAL A 347 3.52 6.26 24.55
C VAL A 347 3.07 6.19 26.00
N SER A 348 3.97 5.82 26.90
CA SER A 348 3.71 5.82 28.34
C SER A 348 4.67 6.74 29.06
N THR A 349 4.29 7.32 30.18
CA THR A 349 5.17 8.15 30.99
C THR A 349 5.84 7.38 32.12
N GLU A 350 7.10 7.71 32.44
CA GLU A 350 7.78 7.24 33.65
C GLU A 350 7.01 7.65 34.93
N PRO A 351 7.22 6.98 36.08
CA PRO A 351 6.70 7.45 37.36
C PRO A 351 7.20 8.86 37.69
N GLY A 352 6.31 9.75 38.11
CA GLY A 352 6.62 11.15 38.44
C GLY A 352 5.45 12.08 38.10
N SER A 353 5.68 13.38 38.21
CA SER A 353 4.73 14.41 37.77
C SER A 353 5.41 15.36 36.80
N GLY A 354 4.67 15.85 35.82
CA GLY A 354 5.09 16.94 34.94
C GLY A 354 5.19 18.25 35.73
N LYS A 355 5.85 19.26 35.15
CA LYS A 355 6.14 20.55 35.81
C LYS A 355 4.90 21.26 36.39
N ASN A 356 3.70 20.93 35.94
CA ASN A 356 2.44 21.60 36.29
C ASN A 356 1.37 20.66 36.91
N GLU A 357 1.74 19.49 37.41
CA GLU A 357 0.81 18.68 38.22
C GLU A 357 0.74 19.27 39.64
N PRO A 358 -0.43 19.71 40.15
CA PRO A 358 -0.58 20.22 41.51
C PRO A 358 -0.39 19.16 42.59
#